data_AF-A0A438HSN5-F1
#
_entry.id   AF-A0A438HSN5-F1
#
_cell.length_a   1.000
_cell.length_b   1.000
_cell.length_c   1.000
_cell.angle_alpha   90.00
_cell.angle_beta   90.00
_cell.angle_gamma   90.00
#
_symmetry.space_group_name_H-M   'P 1'
#
loop_
_entity.id
_entity.type
_entity.pdbx_description
1 polymer ?
#
loop_
_entity_poly.entity_id
_entity_poly.type
_entity_poly.pdbx_seq_one_letter_code
_entity_poly.pdbx_strand_id
1 'polypeptide(L)'
;MHPCCIILLQAFSGTQNVSSVQKDEAWRVNVRIQGCDLDHGYLCGTMEALNVPMADTPVVTFWEGEIVDAKNYTFFTGKWEASPEDDIRHWTKFPSFSPLVGQVEADGGKSLDLSNYQYIFMRWKEQYFVNVGTDCGLTIAGFYYVCFSCNDGSINGFYYDPNSSPFQKLELKSTNEGRSGFSFSSYELQ
;
A
#
# COMPACT_ATOMS: atom_id res chain seq x y z
N MET A 1 10.47 -20.60 -2.04
CA MET A 1 10.54 -19.35 -1.25
C MET A 1 9.14 -18.83 -1.09
N HIS A 2 8.71 -18.52 0.13
CA HIS A 2 7.36 -17.99 0.34
C HIS A 2 7.25 -16.61 -0.33
N PRO A 3 6.13 -16.27 -0.98
CA PRO A 3 5.97 -14.99 -1.69
C PRO A 3 6.27 -13.76 -0.82
N CYS A 4 6.05 -13.88 0.50
CA CYS A 4 6.31 -12.84 1.49
C CYS A 4 7.79 -12.49 1.72
N CYS A 5 8.75 -13.39 1.45
CA CYS A 5 10.17 -13.08 1.65
C CYS A 5 10.68 -11.96 0.73
N ILE A 6 9.93 -11.63 -0.33
CA ILE A 6 10.27 -10.58 -1.29
C ILE A 6 9.94 -9.19 -0.72
N ILE A 7 8.97 -9.04 0.17
CA ILE A 7 8.51 -7.72 0.63
C ILE A 7 9.53 -7.07 1.61
N LEU A 8 10.37 -7.87 2.25
CA LEU A 8 11.27 -7.41 3.31
C LEU A 8 12.42 -6.54 2.78
N LEU A 9 12.63 -5.39 3.43
CA LEU A 9 13.76 -4.47 3.22
C LEU A 9 13.90 -3.90 1.79
N GLN A 10 12.78 -3.85 1.06
CA GLN A 10 12.77 -3.28 -0.29
C GLN A 10 12.51 -1.78 -0.29
N ALA A 11 13.24 -1.09 -1.14
CA ALA A 11 12.94 0.25 -1.58
C ALA A 11 12.20 0.18 -2.92
N PHE A 12 11.22 1.06 -3.10
CA PHE A 12 10.43 1.17 -4.31
C PHE A 12 10.42 2.62 -4.77
N SER A 13 10.31 2.85 -6.07
CA SER A 13 10.18 4.18 -6.66
C SER A 13 9.17 4.14 -7.79
N GLY A 14 8.47 5.25 -8.00
CA GLY A 14 7.52 5.40 -9.08
C GLY A 14 6.70 6.67 -8.92
N THR A 15 5.40 6.61 -9.16
CA THR A 15 4.56 7.80 -9.27
C THR A 15 3.22 7.67 -8.54
N GLN A 16 2.77 8.79 -7.98
CA GLN A 16 1.38 9.03 -7.58
C GLN A 16 0.73 9.93 -8.63
N ASN A 17 -0.29 9.41 -9.32
CA ASN A 17 -1.04 10.13 -10.34
C ASN A 17 -2.35 10.65 -9.75
N VAL A 18 -2.47 11.97 -9.69
CA VAL A 18 -3.65 12.70 -9.24
C VAL A 18 -4.33 13.27 -10.47
N SER A 19 -5.36 12.58 -10.96
CA SER A 19 -6.22 13.11 -12.02
C SER A 19 -7.36 13.89 -11.39
N SER A 20 -7.40 15.20 -11.63
CA SER A 20 -8.56 16.04 -11.34
C SER A 20 -9.23 16.47 -12.64
N VAL A 21 -10.49 16.92 -12.57
CA VAL A 21 -11.25 17.41 -13.75
C VAL A 21 -10.52 18.55 -14.49
N GLN A 22 -9.55 19.21 -13.85
CA GLN A 22 -8.86 20.39 -14.38
C GLN A 22 -7.39 20.15 -14.73
N LYS A 23 -6.75 19.10 -14.19
CA LYS A 23 -5.32 18.86 -14.38
C LYS A 23 -4.93 17.43 -14.00
N ASP A 24 -4.08 16.83 -14.83
CA ASP A 24 -3.33 15.62 -14.49
C ASP A 24 -2.01 16.05 -13.85
N GLU A 25 -1.77 15.58 -12.62
CA GLU A 25 -0.51 15.77 -11.92
C GLU A 25 0.07 14.42 -11.55
N ALA A 26 1.37 14.24 -11.78
CA ALA A 26 2.11 13.05 -11.41
C ALA A 26 3.29 13.43 -10.55
N TRP A 27 3.32 12.89 -9.33
CA TRP A 27 4.35 13.14 -8.34
C TRP A 27 5.26 11.92 -8.27
N ARG A 28 6.58 12.12 -8.23
CA ARG A 28 7.48 10.99 -7.97
C ARG A 28 7.38 10.62 -6.50
N VAL A 29 7.32 9.33 -6.22
CA VAL A 29 7.23 8.79 -4.86
C VAL A 29 8.29 7.73 -4.67
N ASN A 30 8.95 7.76 -3.51
CA ASN A 30 9.81 6.69 -3.03
C ASN A 30 9.18 6.04 -1.79
N VAL A 31 9.17 4.71 -1.72
CA VAL A 31 8.65 3.97 -0.57
C VAL A 31 9.75 3.06 -0.02
N ARG A 32 9.87 2.97 1.30
CA ARG A 32 10.74 2.01 1.97
C ARG A 32 9.95 1.24 2.99
N ILE A 33 9.98 -0.09 2.89
CA ILE A 33 9.41 -0.98 3.90
C ILE A 33 10.47 -1.17 4.99
N GLN A 34 10.11 -0.89 6.23
CA GLN A 34 11.02 -0.86 7.38
C GLN A 34 10.77 -1.99 8.37
N GLY A 35 9.50 -2.39 8.55
CA GLY A 35 9.10 -3.46 9.45
C GLY A 35 8.00 -4.31 8.84
N CYS A 36 7.95 -5.59 9.21
CA CYS A 36 6.92 -6.53 8.78
C CYS A 36 6.77 -7.63 9.82
N ASP A 37 5.53 -7.90 10.21
CA ASP A 37 5.11 -8.97 11.11
C ASP A 37 3.94 -9.71 10.44
N LEU A 38 4.27 -10.83 9.80
CA LEU A 38 3.31 -11.59 9.00
C LEU A 38 2.30 -12.33 9.88
N ASP A 39 2.65 -12.66 11.11
CA ASP A 39 1.77 -13.41 12.00
C ASP A 39 0.54 -12.57 12.39
N HIS A 40 0.75 -11.26 12.53
CA HIS A 40 -0.25 -10.24 12.81
C HIS A 40 -0.72 -9.47 11.56
N GLY A 41 -0.26 -9.83 10.36
CA GLY A 41 -0.66 -9.18 9.11
C GLY A 41 -0.25 -7.70 9.04
N TYR A 42 0.89 -7.34 9.63
CA TYR A 42 1.36 -5.97 9.77
C TYR A 42 2.62 -5.70 8.93
N LEU A 43 2.74 -4.46 8.45
CA LEU A 43 3.97 -3.91 7.92
C LEU A 43 3.99 -2.39 8.10
N CYS A 44 5.16 -1.76 8.03
CA CYS A 44 5.27 -0.32 8.11
C CYS A 44 6.47 0.20 7.33
N GLY A 45 6.48 1.51 7.13
CA GLY A 45 7.55 2.15 6.38
C GLY A 45 7.37 3.65 6.23
N THR A 46 8.15 4.21 5.31
CA THR A 46 8.06 5.62 4.94
C THR A 46 7.70 5.78 3.48
N MET A 47 6.95 6.83 3.17
CA MET A 47 6.68 7.30 1.82
C MET A 47 7.26 8.71 1.68
N GLU A 48 8.00 8.96 0.62
CA GLU A 48 8.59 10.25 0.29
C GLU A 48 7.99 10.75 -1.03
N ALA A 49 7.23 11.84 -0.97
CA ALA A 49 6.67 12.52 -2.13
C ALA A 49 7.59 13.66 -2.57
N LEU A 50 8.05 13.62 -3.82
CA LEU A 50 8.98 14.60 -4.38
C LEU A 50 8.24 15.67 -5.18
N ASN A 51 8.82 16.88 -5.16
CA ASN A 51 8.40 18.05 -5.92
C ASN A 51 7.04 18.66 -5.56
N VAL A 52 6.37 18.20 -4.50
CA VAL A 52 5.08 18.70 -3.98
C VAL A 52 4.99 20.23 -4.12
N PRO A 53 3.91 20.80 -4.70
CA PRO A 53 3.94 22.16 -5.25
C PRO A 53 4.20 23.25 -4.21
N MET A 54 3.94 22.95 -2.94
CA MET A 54 4.04 23.86 -1.80
C MET A 54 5.18 23.50 -0.84
N ALA A 55 6.06 22.55 -1.19
CA ALA A 55 7.14 22.10 -0.32
C ALA A 55 8.52 22.32 -0.95
N ASP A 56 9.41 23.01 -0.23
CA ASP A 56 10.81 23.24 -0.63
C ASP A 56 11.68 21.97 -0.53
N THR A 57 11.18 20.95 0.18
CA THR A 57 11.84 19.66 0.37
C THR A 57 10.84 18.53 0.14
N PRO A 58 11.30 17.30 -0.19
CA PRO A 58 10.41 16.15 -0.27
C PRO A 58 9.61 15.97 1.03
N VAL A 59 8.32 15.65 0.90
CA VAL A 59 7.46 15.40 2.05
C VAL A 59 7.54 13.93 2.41
N VAL A 60 7.93 13.62 3.65
CA VAL A 60 8.07 12.25 4.15
C VAL A 60 6.97 11.97 5.17
N THR A 61 6.30 10.84 5.00
CA THR A 61 5.26 10.35 5.90
C THR A 61 5.62 8.95 6.40
N PHE A 62 5.27 8.67 7.64
CA PHE A 62 5.30 7.30 8.18
C PHE A 62 3.94 6.65 7.96
N TRP A 63 3.94 5.39 7.57
CA TRP A 63 2.71 4.62 7.32
C TRP A 63 2.78 3.24 7.95
N GLU A 64 1.60 2.76 8.32
CA GLU A 64 1.36 1.39 8.77
C GLU A 64 0.44 0.69 7.78
N GLY A 65 0.60 -0.61 7.65
CA GLY A 65 -0.07 -1.41 6.66
C GLY A 65 -0.68 -2.66 7.24
N GLU A 66 -1.78 -3.08 6.62
CA GLU A 66 -2.48 -4.33 6.89
C GLU A 66 -2.33 -5.25 5.68
N ILE A 67 -1.96 -6.51 5.91
CA ILE A 67 -1.94 -7.57 4.91
C ILE A 67 -3.28 -8.28 4.92
N VAL A 68 -3.96 -8.30 3.77
CA VAL A 68 -5.22 -9.02 3.62
C VAL A 68 -4.91 -10.51 3.44
N ASP A 69 -5.16 -11.29 4.49
CA ASP A 69 -4.75 -12.69 4.62
C ASP A 69 -5.90 -13.62 5.01
N ALA A 70 -7.13 -13.10 5.11
CA ALA A 70 -8.34 -13.79 5.60
C ALA A 70 -8.26 -14.33 7.04
N LYS A 71 -7.17 -14.06 7.77
CA LYS A 71 -6.95 -14.44 9.17
C LYS A 71 -7.01 -13.23 10.09
N ASN A 72 -6.13 -12.27 9.86
CA ASN A 72 -6.04 -11.02 10.60
C ASN A 72 -6.94 -9.96 9.96
N TYR A 73 -6.95 -9.92 8.62
CA TYR A 73 -7.67 -8.91 7.87
C TYR A 73 -8.40 -9.46 6.65
N THR A 74 -9.62 -8.96 6.43
CA THR A 74 -10.47 -9.26 5.26
C THR A 74 -10.37 -8.18 4.19
N PHE A 75 -11.02 -8.39 3.05
CA PHE A 75 -11.11 -7.37 2.00
C PHE A 75 -12.06 -6.23 2.37
N PHE A 76 -13.03 -6.45 3.25
CA PHE A 76 -13.82 -5.36 3.83
C PHE A 76 -13.04 -4.66 4.94
N THR A 77 -12.92 -3.33 4.82
CA THR A 77 -12.06 -2.51 5.69
C THR A 77 -12.73 -2.24 7.03
N GLY A 78 -14.01 -1.86 7.05
CA GLY A 78 -14.78 -1.64 8.28
C GLY A 78 -14.30 -0.45 9.14
N LYS A 79 -13.43 0.40 8.59
CA LYS A 79 -12.87 1.61 9.21
C LYS A 79 -12.41 2.60 8.14
N TRP A 80 -11.89 3.75 8.57
CA TRP A 80 -11.41 4.82 7.68
C TRP A 80 -12.47 5.27 6.67
N GLU A 81 -13.73 5.28 7.11
CA GLU A 81 -14.91 5.68 6.34
C GLU A 81 -15.20 4.85 5.07
N ALA A 82 -14.44 3.78 4.82
CA ALA A 82 -14.67 2.87 3.70
C ALA A 82 -15.84 1.91 3.99
N SER A 83 -16.88 2.02 3.17
CA SER A 83 -17.98 1.04 3.13
C SER A 83 -17.57 -0.21 2.34
N PRO A 84 -18.26 -1.36 2.53
CA PRO A 84 -18.06 -2.53 1.68
C PRO A 84 -18.22 -2.24 0.18
N GLU A 85 -19.12 -1.33 -0.20
CA GLU A 85 -19.29 -0.90 -1.59
C GLU A 85 -18.06 -0.14 -2.10
N ASP A 86 -17.45 0.70 -1.27
CA ASP A 86 -16.19 1.39 -1.60
C ASP A 86 -15.05 0.39 -1.72
N ASP A 87 -14.96 -0.58 -0.81
CA ASP A 87 -13.97 -1.66 -0.85
C ASP A 87 -14.04 -2.40 -2.19
N ILE A 88 -15.22 -2.90 -2.58
CA ILE A 88 -15.41 -3.61 -3.87
C ILE A 88 -15.02 -2.73 -5.05
N ARG A 89 -15.42 -1.45 -5.06
CA ARG A 89 -15.10 -0.49 -6.13
C ARG A 89 -13.60 -0.28 -6.29
N HIS A 90 -12.84 -0.24 -5.19
CA HIS A 90 -11.39 -0.06 -5.23
C HIS A 90 -10.67 -1.37 -5.55
N TRP A 91 -11.04 -2.48 -4.91
CA TRP A 91 -10.42 -3.77 -5.18
C TRP A 91 -10.60 -4.21 -6.63
N THR A 92 -11.74 -3.92 -7.25
CA THR A 92 -11.99 -4.24 -8.67
C THR A 92 -11.11 -3.45 -9.64
N LYS A 93 -10.39 -2.40 -9.19
CA LYS A 93 -9.39 -1.72 -10.01
C LYS A 93 -8.14 -2.56 -10.24
N PHE A 94 -7.89 -3.58 -9.42
CA PHE A 94 -6.80 -4.52 -9.62
C PHE A 94 -7.28 -5.70 -10.47
N PRO A 95 -6.69 -5.96 -11.65
CA PRO A 95 -7.05 -7.12 -12.46
C PRO A 95 -6.88 -8.45 -11.70
N SER A 96 -5.90 -8.50 -10.79
CA SER A 96 -5.65 -9.62 -9.88
C SER A 96 -6.79 -9.86 -8.88
N PHE A 97 -7.71 -8.93 -8.68
CA PHE A 97 -8.86 -9.14 -7.79
C PHE A 97 -10.03 -9.83 -8.49
N SER A 98 -10.11 -9.77 -9.81
CA SER A 98 -11.24 -10.29 -10.60
C SER A 98 -11.67 -11.73 -10.23
N PRO A 99 -10.75 -12.70 -10.04
CA PRO A 99 -11.14 -14.07 -9.64
C PRO A 99 -11.72 -14.19 -8.24
N LEU A 100 -11.54 -13.17 -7.39
CA LEU A 100 -11.89 -13.19 -5.96
C LEU A 100 -13.24 -12.50 -5.67
N VAL A 101 -13.72 -11.65 -6.59
CA VAL A 101 -14.89 -10.76 -6.40
C VAL A 101 -16.08 -11.50 -5.79
N GLY A 102 -16.51 -12.62 -6.38
CA GLY A 102 -17.72 -13.32 -5.93
C GLY A 102 -17.64 -13.84 -4.50
N GLN A 103 -16.47 -14.33 -4.06
CA GLN A 103 -16.29 -14.77 -2.67
C GLN A 103 -16.20 -13.58 -1.72
N VAL A 104 -15.55 -12.49 -2.16
CA VAL A 104 -15.44 -11.28 -1.34
C VAL A 104 -16.80 -10.61 -1.14
N GLU A 105 -17.64 -10.55 -2.18
CA GLU A 105 -19.01 -10.06 -2.04
C GLU A 105 -19.84 -10.93 -1.08
N ALA A 106 -19.59 -12.24 -1.04
CA ALA A 106 -20.33 -13.17 -0.20
C ALA A 106 -19.96 -13.06 1.30
N ASP A 107 -18.68 -12.93 1.65
CA ASP A 107 -18.24 -12.98 3.06
C ASP A 107 -17.07 -12.05 3.43
N GLY A 108 -16.70 -11.12 2.56
CA GLY A 108 -15.53 -10.25 2.73
C GLY A 108 -14.20 -10.95 2.43
N GLY A 109 -14.23 -12.16 1.87
CA GLY A 109 -13.05 -12.97 1.54
C GLY A 109 -12.56 -13.83 2.70
N LYS A 110 -13.39 -14.06 3.72
CA LYS A 110 -13.04 -14.86 4.91
C LYS A 110 -12.77 -16.32 4.57
N SER A 111 -13.42 -16.85 3.53
CA SER A 111 -13.24 -18.23 3.09
C SER A 111 -12.19 -18.39 1.99
N LEU A 112 -11.47 -17.33 1.62
CA LEU A 112 -10.43 -17.40 0.59
C LEU A 112 -9.15 -18.06 1.12
N ASP A 113 -8.56 -18.94 0.31
CA ASP A 113 -7.19 -19.39 0.49
C ASP A 113 -6.25 -18.54 -0.38
N LEU A 114 -5.51 -17.63 0.26
CA LEU A 114 -4.54 -16.75 -0.39
C LEU A 114 -3.10 -17.28 -0.33
N SER A 115 -2.85 -18.44 0.27
CA SER A 115 -1.50 -18.94 0.57
C SER A 115 -0.63 -19.15 -0.68
N ASN A 116 -1.25 -19.51 -1.80
CA ASN A 116 -0.59 -19.73 -3.09
C ASN A 116 -0.94 -18.65 -4.13
N TYR A 117 -1.58 -17.56 -3.71
CA TYR A 117 -1.94 -16.48 -4.61
C TYR A 117 -0.71 -15.62 -4.93
N GLN A 118 -0.47 -15.34 -6.21
CA GLN A 118 0.72 -14.60 -6.66
C GLN A 118 0.65 -13.08 -6.38
N TYR A 119 -0.39 -12.62 -5.69
CA TYR A 119 -0.63 -11.23 -5.38
C TYR A 119 -0.93 -11.09 -3.89
N ILE A 120 -0.29 -10.09 -3.27
CA ILE A 120 -0.51 -9.77 -1.86
C ILE A 120 -1.27 -8.44 -1.83
N PHE A 121 -2.48 -8.49 -1.28
CA PHE A 121 -3.32 -7.32 -1.10
C PHE A 121 -3.05 -6.71 0.28
N MET A 122 -2.99 -5.39 0.33
CA MET A 122 -2.70 -4.64 1.54
C MET A 122 -3.50 -3.35 1.61
N ARG A 123 -3.60 -2.78 2.80
CA ARG A 123 -4.00 -1.37 2.97
C ARG A 123 -2.90 -0.60 3.65
N TRP A 124 -2.52 0.56 3.15
CA TRP A 124 -1.49 1.41 3.78
C TRP A 124 -2.09 2.72 4.27
N LYS A 125 -1.95 3.00 5.56
CA LYS A 125 -2.44 4.20 6.24
C LYS A 125 -1.27 5.02 6.73
N GLU A 126 -1.11 6.20 6.14
CA GLU A 126 -0.19 7.23 6.65
C GLU A 126 -0.67 7.73 8.02
N GLN A 127 0.25 7.80 8.98
CA GLN A 127 -0.03 8.16 10.37
C GLN A 127 0.36 9.60 10.67
N TYR A 128 1.53 10.03 10.21
CA TYR A 128 2.06 11.37 10.47
C TYR A 128 3.13 11.78 9.45
N PHE A 129 3.32 13.08 9.31
CA PHE A 129 4.45 13.68 8.61
C PHE A 129 5.71 13.58 9.47
N VAL A 130 6.83 13.23 8.84
CA VAL A 130 8.12 13.01 9.52
C VAL A 130 8.96 14.28 9.56
N ASN A 131 8.99 15.03 8.47
CA ASN A 131 9.91 16.16 8.29
C ASN A 131 9.23 17.51 8.04
N VAL A 132 7.91 17.54 7.93
CA VAL A 132 7.11 18.75 7.67
C VAL A 132 5.89 18.82 8.60
N GLY A 133 5.30 20.01 8.72
CA GLY A 133 4.02 20.20 9.40
C GLY A 133 2.83 19.84 8.50
N THR A 134 1.62 19.87 9.08
CA THR A 134 0.35 19.59 8.37
C THR A 134 -0.03 20.66 7.34
N ASP A 135 0.69 21.77 7.31
CA ASP A 135 0.51 22.92 6.42
C ASP A 135 1.26 22.79 5.08
N CYS A 136 1.88 21.64 4.79
CA CYS A 136 2.63 21.39 3.56
C CYS A 136 1.77 21.21 2.29
N GLY A 137 0.45 21.37 2.39
CA GLY A 137 -0.48 21.29 1.27
C GLY A 137 -0.83 19.87 0.81
N LEU A 138 -0.45 18.83 1.57
CA LEU A 138 -0.86 17.44 1.34
C LEU A 138 -1.80 16.96 2.44
N THR A 139 -2.73 16.09 2.08
CA THR A 139 -3.56 15.34 3.04
C THR A 139 -3.07 13.91 3.16
N ILE A 140 -3.07 13.41 4.39
CA ILE A 140 -2.81 12.00 4.73
C ILE A 140 -4.02 11.37 5.45
N ALA A 141 -5.21 11.99 5.34
CA ALA A 141 -6.40 11.55 6.06
C ALA A 141 -6.87 10.16 5.63
N GLY A 142 -6.79 9.87 4.34
CA GLY A 142 -7.17 8.62 3.72
C GLY A 142 -6.15 7.49 3.89
N PHE A 143 -6.31 6.46 3.07
CA PHE A 143 -5.43 5.31 3.00
C PHE A 143 -5.33 4.79 1.56
N TYR A 144 -4.41 3.88 1.30
CA TYR A 144 -4.24 3.24 0.00
C TYR A 144 -4.74 1.80 0.06
N TYR A 145 -5.54 1.41 -0.93
CA TYR A 145 -5.66 0.02 -1.34
C TYR A 145 -4.43 -0.34 -2.15
N VAL A 146 -3.77 -1.46 -1.86
CA VAL A 146 -2.48 -1.81 -2.43
C VAL A 146 -2.45 -3.27 -2.88
N CYS A 147 -1.82 -3.53 -4.02
CA CYS A 147 -1.57 -4.87 -4.53
C CYS A 147 -0.09 -4.99 -4.93
N PHE A 148 0.61 -5.94 -4.29
CA PHE A 148 1.96 -6.34 -4.62
C PHE A 148 1.95 -7.59 -5.50
N SER A 149 2.68 -7.57 -6.60
CA SER A 149 2.87 -8.69 -7.51
C SER A 149 4.14 -9.46 -7.15
N CYS A 150 3.98 -10.73 -6.77
CA CYS A 150 5.11 -11.60 -6.44
C CYS A 150 5.89 -12.05 -7.69
N ASN A 151 5.33 -11.83 -8.89
CA ASN A 151 5.94 -12.23 -10.15
C ASN A 151 7.03 -11.25 -10.60
N ASP A 152 6.80 -9.94 -10.43
CA ASP A 152 7.69 -8.89 -10.95
C ASP A 152 8.08 -7.83 -9.91
N GLY A 153 7.61 -7.97 -8.66
CA GLY A 153 7.91 -7.06 -7.56
C GLY A 153 7.28 -5.67 -7.73
N SER A 154 6.24 -5.54 -8.57
CA SER A 154 5.52 -4.27 -8.72
C SER A 154 4.49 -4.06 -7.63
N ILE A 155 4.30 -2.79 -7.27
CA ILE A 155 3.23 -2.35 -6.36
C ILE A 155 2.32 -1.41 -7.15
N ASN A 156 1.03 -1.71 -7.11
CA ASN A 156 0.00 -0.81 -7.59
C ASN A 156 -0.89 -0.45 -6.41
N GLY A 157 -1.40 0.77 -6.38
CA GLY A 157 -2.33 1.19 -5.36
C GLY A 157 -3.30 2.26 -5.83
N PHE A 158 -4.36 2.45 -5.05
CA PHE A 158 -5.35 3.50 -5.25
C PHE A 158 -5.62 4.16 -3.90
N TYR A 159 -5.41 5.47 -3.85
CA TYR A 159 -5.76 6.27 -2.68
C TYR A 159 -7.27 6.39 -2.54
N TYR A 160 -7.74 6.29 -1.30
CA TYR A 160 -9.11 6.50 -0.90
C TYR A 160 -9.18 7.51 0.25
N ASP A 161 -9.99 8.54 0.02
CA ASP A 161 -10.49 9.48 1.00
C ASP A 161 -11.81 10.02 0.44
N PRO A 162 -12.93 9.98 1.21
CA PRO A 162 -14.23 10.44 0.75
C PRO A 162 -14.23 11.92 0.32
N ASN A 163 -13.27 12.72 0.77
CA ASN A 163 -13.16 14.15 0.46
C ASN A 163 -12.18 14.45 -0.67
N SER A 164 -11.54 13.42 -1.24
CA SER A 164 -10.54 13.56 -2.29
C SER A 164 -11.06 13.07 -3.65
N SER A 165 -10.38 13.45 -4.73
CA SER A 165 -10.64 12.84 -6.04
C SER A 165 -10.36 11.33 -5.96
N PRO A 166 -11.26 10.46 -6.44
CA PRO A 166 -11.13 9.03 -6.26
C PRO A 166 -10.07 8.41 -7.17
N PHE A 167 -9.58 7.24 -6.80
CA PHE A 167 -8.69 6.40 -7.63
C PHE A 167 -7.38 7.07 -8.05
N GLN A 168 -6.82 7.95 -7.21
CA GLN A 168 -5.47 8.47 -7.43
C GLN A 168 -4.48 7.30 -7.37
N LYS A 169 -3.77 7.08 -8.47
CA LYS A 169 -3.08 5.81 -8.73
C LYS A 169 -1.63 5.89 -8.30
N LEU A 170 -1.23 4.96 -7.44
CA LEU A 170 0.14 4.73 -7.02
C LEU A 170 0.73 3.58 -7.86
N GLU A 171 1.88 3.81 -8.47
CA GLU A 171 2.60 2.80 -9.24
C GLU A 171 4.07 2.80 -8.83
N LEU A 172 4.57 1.67 -8.34
CA LEU A 172 5.94 1.55 -7.87
C LEU A 172 6.62 0.29 -8.41
N LYS A 173 7.92 0.39 -8.63
CA LYS A 173 8.80 -0.73 -8.96
C LYS A 173 9.91 -0.82 -7.93
N SER A 174 10.31 -2.06 -7.62
CA SER A 174 11.44 -2.33 -6.74
C SER A 174 12.70 -1.65 -7.29
N THR A 175 13.42 -0.93 -6.44
CA THR A 175 14.73 -0.39 -6.77
C THR A 175 15.78 -1.38 -6.25
N ASN A 176 16.80 -1.66 -7.06
CA ASN A 176 17.88 -2.59 -6.66
C ASN A 176 18.74 -2.06 -5.49
N GLU A 177 18.41 -0.91 -4.90
CA GLU A 177 19.19 -0.22 -3.88
C GLU A 177 19.18 -0.94 -2.50
N GLY A 178 18.43 -2.02 -2.34
CA GLY A 178 18.42 -2.86 -1.13
C GLY A 178 19.22 -4.17 -1.22
N ARG A 179 19.75 -4.56 -2.39
CA ARG A 179 20.44 -5.87 -2.55
C ARG A 179 21.87 -5.94 -1.98
N SER A 180 22.40 -4.84 -1.44
CA SER A 180 23.72 -4.83 -0.81
C SER A 180 23.70 -5.05 0.71
N GLY A 181 22.54 -5.30 1.32
CA GLY A 181 22.40 -5.57 2.75
C GLY A 181 22.18 -7.06 3.02
N PHE A 182 23.03 -7.65 3.86
CA PHE A 182 22.92 -9.03 4.33
C PHE A 182 21.50 -9.37 4.80
N SER A 183 20.99 -10.53 4.37
CA SER A 183 19.89 -11.21 5.05
C SER A 183 20.31 -11.41 6.51
N PHE A 184 19.75 -10.62 7.42
CA PHE A 184 19.86 -10.91 8.84
C PHE A 184 19.05 -12.19 9.08
N SER A 185 19.75 -13.25 9.49
CA SER A 185 19.08 -14.39 10.10
C SER A 185 18.29 -13.89 11.29
N SER A 186 17.02 -14.29 11.35
CA SER A 186 16.17 -14.14 12.53
C SER A 186 16.96 -14.54 13.78
N TYR A 187 17.13 -13.62 14.72
CA TYR A 187 17.60 -13.97 16.06
C TYR A 187 16.38 -14.43 16.86
N GLU A 188 16.35 -15.71 17.21
CA GLU A 188 15.56 -16.17 18.36
C GLU A 188 16.39 -15.94 19.62
N LEU A 189 15.88 -15.13 20.54
CA LEU A 189 16.41 -15.07 21.91
C LEU A 189 15.94 -16.32 22.64
N GLN A 190 16.91 -17.14 23.05
CA GLN A 190 16.72 -18.35 23.84
C GLN A 190 16.50 -18.02 25.32
#